data_AF-A6IF04-F1
#
_entry.id   AF-A6IF04-F1
#
_cell.length_a   1.000
_cell.length_b   1.000
_cell.length_c   1.000
_cell.angle_alpha   90.00
_cell.angle_beta   90.00
_cell.angle_gamma   90.00
#
_symmetry.space_group_name_H-M   'P 1'
#
loop_
_entity.id
_entity.type
_entity.pdbx_description
1 polymer ?
#
loop_
_entity_poly.entity_id
_entity_poly.type
_entity_poly.pdbx_seq_one_letter_code
_entity_poly.pdbx_strand_id
1 'polypeptide(L)' 'MTFRILLYVFPCLVETVLMNSKITQTPRYLVMGRANKKSLECEQRLGHNAMYWYKQSTKKPPEK' A
#
# COMPACT_ATOMS: atom_id res chain seq x y z
N MET A 1 9.57 14.85 36.37
CA MET A 1 10.46 14.66 35.20
C MET A 1 9.95 13.47 34.38
N THR A 2 8.72 13.55 33.88
CA THR A 2 7.98 12.39 33.32
C THR A 2 7.07 12.80 32.16
N PHE A 3 6.55 14.02 32.16
CA PHE A 3 5.73 14.58 31.06
C PHE A 3 6.50 14.87 29.76
N ARG A 4 7.83 15.08 29.82
CA ARG A 4 8.63 15.40 28.61
C ARG A 4 8.91 14.18 27.73
N ILE A 5 8.85 12.97 28.27
CA ILE A 5 9.13 11.73 27.53
C ILE A 5 7.89 11.30 26.72
N LEU A 6 6.69 11.56 27.23
CA LEU A 6 5.43 11.20 26.57
C LEU A 6 5.19 11.98 25.26
N LEU A 7 5.70 13.20 25.14
CA LEU A 7 5.51 14.06 23.96
C LEU A 7 6.40 13.68 22.76
N TYR A 8 7.43 12.86 22.96
CA TYR A 8 8.35 12.45 21.89
C TYR A 8 8.06 11.04 21.34
N VAL A 9 7.28 10.23 22.06
CA VAL A 9 6.97 8.84 21.66
C VAL A 9 5.67 8.77 20.85
N PHE A 10 4.74 9.70 21.05
CA PHE A 10 3.46 9.73 20.33
C PHE A 10 3.56 10.03 18.82
N PRO A 11 4.48 10.89 18.33
CA PRO A 11 4.58 11.18 16.90
C PRO A 11 5.23 10.05 16.08
N CYS A 12 6.10 9.23 16.67
CA CYS A 12 6.84 8.19 15.95
C CYS A 12 5.95 7.04 15.45
N LEU A 13 4.80 6.80 16.09
CA LEU A 13 3.92 5.68 15.72
C LEU A 13 3.04 6.00 14.50
N VAL A 14 2.78 7.27 14.22
CA VAL A 14 1.84 7.68 13.14
C VAL A 14 2.49 7.63 11.75
N GLU A 15 3.82 7.80 11.68
CA GLU A 15 4.53 7.94 10.40
C GLU A 15 4.97 6.60 9.77
N THR A 16 4.97 5.51 10.56
CA THR A 16 5.43 4.19 10.11
C THR A 16 4.46 3.48 9.15
N VAL A 17 3.17 3.87 9.17
CA VAL A 17 2.11 3.23 8.39
C VAL A 17 2.04 3.78 6.95
N LEU A 18 2.51 5.01 6.71
CA LEU A 18 2.39 5.66 5.40
C LEU A 18 3.63 5.50 4.50
N MET A 19 4.80 5.17 5.06
CA MET A 19 6.10 5.28 4.36
C MET A 19 6.63 3.98 3.71
N ASN A 20 5.91 2.86 3.77
CA ASN A 20 6.50 1.55 3.42
C ASN A 20 5.95 0.85 2.16
N SER A 21 5.41 1.59 1.20
CA SER A 21 5.32 1.07 -0.17
C SER A 21 5.78 2.12 -1.16
N LYS A 22 7.02 1.97 -1.66
CA LYS A 22 7.54 2.71 -2.82
C LYS A 22 6.99 2.18 -4.16
N ILE A 23 5.93 1.38 -4.10
CA ILE A 23 5.14 0.91 -5.22
C ILE A 23 3.78 1.65 -5.20
N THR A 24 3.47 2.35 -6.28
CA THR A 24 2.22 3.08 -6.49
C THR A 24 1.36 2.34 -7.49
N GLN A 25 0.11 2.04 -7.11
CA GLN A 25 -0.89 1.46 -8.01
C GLN A 25 -1.95 2.50 -8.37
N THR A 26 -2.24 2.65 -9.68
CA THR A 26 -3.22 3.60 -10.21
C THR A 26 -4.16 2.92 -11.19
N PRO A 27 -5.48 3.06 -11.03
CA PRO A 27 -6.18 3.59 -9.86
C PRO A 27 -6.13 2.62 -8.66
N ARG A 28 -6.31 3.15 -7.44
CA ARG A 28 -6.34 2.33 -6.20
C ARG A 28 -7.60 1.47 -6.05
N TYR A 29 -8.71 1.96 -6.61
CA TYR A 29 -10.00 1.29 -6.55
C TYR A 29 -10.66 1.33 -7.92
N LEU A 30 -11.23 0.21 -8.33
CA LEU A 30 -12.00 0.08 -9.55
C LEU A 30 -13.32 -0.62 -9.22
N VAL A 31 -14.42 -0.02 -9.65
CA VAL A 31 -15.73 -0.68 -9.67
C VAL A 31 -16.05 -0.99 -11.12
N MET A 32 -16.14 -2.28 -11.45
CA MET A 32 -16.35 -2.74 -12.83
C MET A 32 -17.72 -3.38 -12.99
N GLY A 33 -18.43 -3.01 -14.06
CA GLY A 33 -19.55 -3.79 -14.56
C GLY A 33 -19.07 -5.09 -15.23
N ARG A 34 -19.95 -6.10 -15.31
CA ARG A 34 -19.61 -7.49 -15.70
C ARG A 34 -18.81 -7.65 -17.02
N ALA A 35 -18.91 -6.70 -17.95
CA ALA A 35 -18.28 -6.77 -19.28
C ALA A 35 -17.17 -5.73 -19.53
N ASN A 36 -16.84 -4.88 -18.54
CA ASN A 36 -15.91 -3.78 -18.76
C ASN A 36 -14.47 -4.21 -18.46
N LYS A 37 -13.61 -4.17 -19.47
CA LYS A 37 -12.16 -4.31 -19.29
C LYS A 37 -11.59 -3.03 -18.68
N LYS A 38 -10.77 -3.18 -17.64
CA LYS A 38 -9.98 -2.09 -17.03
C LYS A 38 -8.57 -2.57 -16.80
N SER A 39 -7.63 -1.63 -16.84
CA SER A 39 -6.24 -1.82 -16.46
C SER A 39 -5.99 -1.25 -15.08
N LEU A 40 -5.02 -1.85 -14.40
CA LEU A 40 -4.36 -1.31 -13.23
C LEU A 40 -2.90 -1.10 -13.63
N GLU A 41 -2.38 0.07 -13.29
CA GLU A 41 -0.98 0.42 -13.51
C GLU A 41 -0.24 0.33 -12.19
N CYS A 42 1.01 -0.10 -12.24
CA CYS A 42 1.87 -0.25 -11.08
C CYS A 42 3.24 0.34 -11.40
N GLU A 43 3.68 1.29 -10.60
CA GLU A 43 4.95 2.00 -10.77
C GLU A 43 5.78 1.92 -9.50
N GLN A 44 7.11 1.91 -9.64
CA GLN A 44 8.02 1.98 -8.51
C GLN A 44 9.22 2.86 -8.82
N ARG A 45 9.71 3.58 -7.82
CA ARG A 45 10.83 4.52 -7.95
C ARG A 45 12.14 4.00 -7.36
N LEU A 46 12.20 2.71 -7.02
CA LEU A 46 13.32 2.09 -6.33
C LEU A 46 14.33 1.40 -7.24
N GLY A 47 14.04 1.29 -8.55
CA GLY A 47 14.89 0.53 -9.46
C GLY A 47 14.90 -0.98 -9.18
N HIS A 48 13.87 -1.54 -8.54
CA HIS A 48 13.73 -2.99 -8.44
C HIS A 48 13.61 -3.63 -9.84
N ASN A 49 14.27 -4.77 -10.01
CA ASN A 49 14.35 -5.48 -11.29
C ASN A 49 13.09 -6.29 -11.63
N ALA A 50 12.21 -6.50 -10.64
CA ALA A 50 11.00 -7.29 -10.81
C ALA A 50 9.83 -6.70 -10.03
N MET A 51 8.65 -6.77 -10.65
CA MET A 51 7.37 -6.43 -10.06
C MET A 51 6.38 -7.55 -10.36
N TYR A 52 5.51 -7.85 -9.41
CA TYR A 52 4.54 -8.94 -9.52
C TYR A 52 3.15 -8.43 -9.16
N TRP A 53 2.15 -8.99 -9.85
CA TRP A 53 0.76 -8.83 -9.47
C TRP A 53 0.34 -9.93 -8.51
N TYR A 54 -0.55 -9.58 -7.59
CA TYR A 54 -1.23 -10.53 -6.71
C TYR A 54 -2.70 -10.17 -6.67
N LYS A 55 -3.55 -11.19 -6.62
CA LYS A 55 -4.98 -11.06 -6.43
C LYS A 55 -5.35 -11.56 -5.04
N GLN A 56 -6.08 -10.76 -4.30
CA GLN A 56 -6.62 -11.15 -3.00
C GLN A 56 -8.14 -11.04 -3.02
N SER A 57 -8.81 -12.15 -2.71
CA SER A 57 -10.25 -12.12 -2.42
C SER A 57 -10.47 -11.84 -0.93
N THR A 58 -11.65 -11.33 -0.59
CA THR A 58 -11.98 -10.98 0.80
C THR A 58 -11.70 -12.14 1.76
N LYS A 59 -10.93 -11.85 2.83
CA LYS A 59 -10.53 -12.81 3.89
C LYS A 59 -9.69 -14.01 3.41
N LYS A 60 -9.16 -14.01 2.19
CA LYS A 60 -8.24 -15.04 1.68
C LYS A 60 -6.79 -14.52 1.66
N PRO A 61 -5.77 -15.39 1.70
CA PRO A 61 -4.40 -14.97 1.42
C PRO A 61 -4.25 -14.46 -0.03
N PRO A 62 -3.22 -13.65 -0.33
CA PRO A 62 -2.88 -13.28 -1.69
C PRO A 62 -2.53 -14.50 -2.53
N GLU A 63 -3.06 -14.55 -3.74
CA GLU A 63 -2.72 -15.51 -4.79
C GLU A 63 -1.95 -14.77 -5.89
N LYS A 64 -0.96 -15.43 -6.49
CA LYS A 64 -0.16 -14.86 -7.57
C LYS A 64 -0.97 -14.76 -8.87
#